data_AF-A0A2V9XG08-F1
#
_entry.id   AF-A0A2V9XG08-F1
#
_cell.length_a   1.000
_cell.length_b   1.000
_cell.length_c   1.000
_cell.angle_alpha   90.00
_cell.angle_beta   90.00
_cell.angle_gamma   90.00
#
_symmetry.space_group_name_H-M   'P 1'
#
loop_
_entity.id
_entity.type
_entity.pdbx_description
1 polymer ?
#
loop_
_entity_poly.entity_id
_entity_poly.type
_entity_poly.pdbx_seq_one_letter_code
_entity_poly.pdbx_strand_id
1 'polypeptide(L)'
;MGRITKYSDLALKAAAEMLESSRNQSLKASVIKTVLGYDLRQRELAVSNKGERRKRAERKEPGKSRSEDQKPPSAANSLDKDWSDLKAELEKEAKLERDLKEAKREAAMALKTVAQLEEYFKVTHQLIKRVAPSAPAEKWSDCAAESFEKLKSTAPELLPHLFESMGFNLEEWYSWDSEYGQNSDLILGALLCPEKHEPKKLSLLRLKLAAMNRDYIAAINAVRDYRDLRIDLNKLKKLTSPHIIFLDLDSGLRIKNVIPEKFMPRLTEAALRDASATMQNDPSEKLKWLEVVRELLKADSGIDLLLLMEQSATLAQQTSPVEILDDNKRLR
;
A
#
# COMPACT_ATOMS: atom_id res chain seq x y z
N MET A 1 22.71 -5.29 -23.40
CA MET A 1 23.39 -6.07 -22.33
C MET A 1 22.97 -5.64 -20.91
N GLY A 2 23.33 -4.44 -20.42
CA GLY A 2 23.36 -4.13 -18.97
C GLY A 2 22.06 -3.88 -18.18
N ARG A 3 20.86 -4.25 -18.67
CA ARG A 3 19.60 -4.12 -17.88
C ARG A 3 19.04 -5.45 -17.37
N ILE A 4 19.25 -6.55 -18.08
CA ILE A 4 18.61 -7.85 -17.77
C ILE A 4 19.22 -8.47 -16.49
N THR A 5 20.52 -8.33 -16.29
CA THR A 5 21.24 -8.83 -15.09
C THR A 5 20.71 -8.25 -13.79
N LYS A 6 20.35 -6.95 -13.76
CA LYS A 6 19.81 -6.32 -12.53
C LYS A 6 18.54 -7.00 -12.01
N TYR A 7 17.69 -7.54 -12.89
CA TYR A 7 16.47 -8.22 -12.48
C TYR A 7 16.69 -9.69 -12.11
N SER A 8 17.64 -10.40 -12.73
CA SER A 8 18.04 -11.72 -12.25
C SER A 8 18.69 -11.65 -10.88
N ASP A 9 19.55 -10.65 -10.64
CA ASP A 9 20.26 -10.49 -9.37
C ASP A 9 19.29 -10.10 -8.24
N LEU A 10 18.29 -9.24 -8.54
CA LEU A 10 17.19 -8.94 -7.61
C LEU A 10 16.32 -10.17 -7.29
N ALA A 11 15.96 -10.97 -8.28
CA ALA A 11 15.18 -12.19 -8.07
C ALA A 11 15.94 -13.24 -7.25
N LEU A 12 17.25 -13.39 -7.48
CA LEU A 12 18.13 -14.26 -6.70
C LEU A 12 18.32 -13.74 -5.27
N LYS A 13 18.42 -12.42 -5.06
CA LYS A 13 18.42 -11.81 -3.72
C LYS A 13 17.12 -12.07 -2.96
N ALA A 14 15.98 -11.79 -3.57
CA ALA A 14 14.68 -12.05 -2.95
C ALA A 14 14.49 -13.54 -2.60
N ALA A 15 14.94 -14.45 -3.48
CA ALA A 15 14.94 -15.88 -3.19
C ALA A 15 15.86 -16.24 -2.01
N ALA A 16 17.03 -15.61 -1.87
CA ALA A 16 17.93 -15.80 -0.73
C ALA A 16 17.33 -15.26 0.59
N GLU A 17 16.76 -14.06 0.57
CA GLU A 17 16.12 -13.43 1.74
C GLU A 17 14.86 -14.22 2.20
N MET A 18 14.10 -14.82 1.26
CA MET A 18 13.03 -15.78 1.54
C MET A 18 13.54 -17.13 2.09
N LEU A 19 14.77 -17.54 1.72
CA LEU A 19 15.43 -18.72 2.30
C LEU A 19 16.01 -18.44 3.69
N GLU A 20 16.46 -17.23 4.02
CA GLU A 20 16.91 -16.93 5.39
C GLU A 20 15.72 -16.83 6.36
N SER A 21 14.70 -16.06 5.99
CA SER A 21 13.53 -15.76 6.84
C SER A 21 12.59 -16.96 7.10
N SER A 22 12.50 -17.94 6.19
CA SER A 22 11.56 -19.05 6.33
C SER A 22 12.06 -20.16 7.28
N ARG A 23 11.24 -20.53 8.28
CA ARG A 23 11.46 -21.74 9.10
C ARG A 23 10.98 -23.04 8.42
N ASN A 24 10.25 -22.97 7.30
CA ASN A 24 9.65 -24.15 6.66
C ASN A 24 10.63 -24.82 5.69
N GLN A 25 11.13 -26.02 6.04
CA GLN A 25 12.12 -26.75 5.24
C GLN A 25 11.60 -27.25 3.88
N SER A 26 10.32 -27.58 3.72
CA SER A 26 9.80 -28.01 2.41
C SER A 26 9.69 -26.84 1.43
N LEU A 27 9.31 -25.66 1.94
CA LEU A 27 9.35 -24.40 1.18
C LEU A 27 10.79 -24.08 0.74
N LYS A 28 11.76 -24.23 1.65
CA LYS A 28 13.20 -24.05 1.34
C LYS A 28 13.68 -24.99 0.25
N ALA A 29 13.39 -26.29 0.37
CA ALA A 29 13.75 -27.28 -0.65
C ALA A 29 13.13 -26.98 -2.02
N SER A 30 11.88 -26.49 -2.05
CA SER A 30 11.18 -26.12 -3.29
C SER A 30 11.83 -24.92 -4.00
N VAL A 31 12.16 -23.85 -3.25
CA VAL A 31 12.85 -22.67 -3.80
C VAL A 31 14.24 -23.05 -4.32
N ILE A 32 15.03 -23.80 -3.54
CA ILE A 32 16.37 -24.27 -3.94
C ILE A 32 16.29 -25.11 -5.23
N LYS A 33 15.36 -26.08 -5.30
CA LYS A 33 15.15 -26.92 -6.49
C LYS A 33 14.76 -26.11 -7.72
N THR A 34 13.98 -25.03 -7.53
CA THR A 34 13.56 -24.13 -8.61
C THR A 34 14.72 -23.28 -9.15
N VAL A 35 15.56 -22.73 -8.26
CA VAL A 35 16.75 -21.95 -8.63
C VAL A 35 17.80 -22.83 -9.33
N LEU A 36 18.11 -24.01 -8.79
CA LEU A 36 19.03 -24.95 -9.42
C LEU A 36 18.51 -25.41 -10.79
N GLY A 37 17.21 -25.67 -10.91
CA GLY A 37 16.56 -26.01 -12.16
C GLY A 37 16.52 -24.85 -13.18
N TYR A 38 16.65 -23.60 -12.76
CA TYR A 38 16.81 -22.46 -13.67
C TYR A 38 18.24 -22.43 -14.24
N ASP A 39 19.26 -22.52 -13.38
CA ASP A 39 20.67 -22.40 -13.80
C ASP A 39 21.11 -23.57 -14.70
N LEU A 40 20.63 -24.80 -14.43
CA LEU A 40 20.82 -25.95 -15.32
C LEU A 40 20.33 -25.66 -16.75
N ARG A 41 19.11 -25.14 -16.89
CA ARG A 41 18.50 -24.83 -18.20
C ARG A 41 19.21 -23.68 -18.91
N GLN A 42 19.80 -22.71 -18.19
CA GLN A 42 20.65 -21.68 -18.81
C GLN A 42 21.94 -22.28 -19.38
N ARG A 43 22.57 -23.22 -18.66
CA ARG A 43 23.77 -23.93 -19.14
C ARG A 43 23.47 -24.81 -20.37
N GLU A 44 22.35 -25.53 -20.36
CA GLU A 44 21.86 -26.34 -21.50
C GLU A 44 21.61 -25.46 -22.75
N LEU A 45 20.96 -24.31 -22.58
CA LEU A 45 20.74 -23.34 -23.66
C LEU A 45 22.05 -22.78 -24.22
N ALA A 46 23.05 -22.53 -23.37
CA ALA A 46 24.37 -22.07 -23.81
C ALA A 46 25.15 -23.14 -24.61
N VAL A 47 25.01 -24.41 -24.25
CA VAL A 47 25.60 -25.55 -24.98
C VAL A 47 24.89 -25.75 -26.33
N SER A 48 23.55 -25.76 -26.36
CA SER A 48 22.76 -25.91 -27.58
C SER A 48 23.08 -24.82 -28.62
N ASN A 49 23.17 -23.56 -28.19
CA ASN A 49 23.53 -22.44 -29.06
C ASN A 49 24.97 -22.50 -29.62
N LYS A 50 25.91 -23.22 -28.99
CA LYS A 50 27.22 -23.51 -29.59
C LYS A 50 27.13 -24.60 -30.66
N GLY A 51 26.26 -25.60 -30.48
CA GLY A 51 26.04 -26.69 -31.43
C GLY A 51 25.47 -26.21 -32.77
N GLU A 52 24.42 -25.37 -32.74
CA GLU A 52 23.83 -24.84 -33.98
C GLU A 52 24.77 -23.95 -34.79
N ARG A 53 25.61 -23.15 -34.12
CA ARG A 53 26.55 -22.23 -34.81
C ARG A 53 27.58 -22.96 -35.67
N ARG A 54 28.03 -24.16 -35.25
CA ARG A 54 28.90 -25.01 -36.08
C ARG A 54 28.17 -25.52 -37.33
N LYS A 55 26.98 -26.13 -37.17
CA LYS A 55 26.18 -26.71 -38.26
C LYS A 55 25.73 -25.71 -39.35
N ARG A 56 25.80 -24.39 -39.09
CA ARG A 56 25.49 -23.33 -40.07
C ARG A 56 26.72 -22.82 -40.84
N ALA A 57 27.94 -23.10 -40.39
CA ALA A 57 29.17 -22.68 -41.08
C ALA A 57 29.51 -23.60 -42.27
N GLU A 58 29.19 -24.90 -42.15
CA GLU A 58 29.58 -25.96 -43.08
C GLU A 58 28.70 -26.05 -44.36
N ARG A 59 27.89 -25.02 -44.68
CA ARG A 59 26.76 -25.14 -45.62
C ARG A 59 26.65 -24.08 -46.74
N LYS A 60 27.68 -23.28 -47.04
CA LYS A 60 27.66 -22.34 -48.17
C LYS A 60 29.01 -22.12 -48.86
N GLU A 61 29.07 -22.47 -50.15
CA GLU A 61 30.05 -21.97 -51.14
C GLU A 61 29.33 -21.14 -52.23
N PRO A 62 30.01 -20.21 -52.95
CA PRO A 62 29.43 -19.40 -54.04
C PRO A 62 30.06 -19.65 -55.43
N GLY A 63 29.47 -19.12 -56.52
CA GLY A 63 30.09 -19.17 -57.87
C GLY A 63 29.63 -18.11 -58.89
N LYS A 64 30.61 -17.60 -59.68
CA LYS A 64 30.63 -17.03 -61.08
C LYS A 64 29.45 -16.13 -61.57
N SER A 65 29.58 -14.85 -61.98
CA SER A 65 30.43 -14.09 -62.98
C SER A 65 30.02 -14.27 -64.46
N ARG A 66 29.96 -13.30 -65.40
CA ARG A 66 30.55 -11.92 -65.59
C ARG A 66 29.40 -10.91 -66.00
N SER A 67 29.38 -9.88 -66.87
CA SER A 67 30.29 -9.12 -67.79
C SER A 67 29.63 -7.84 -68.38
N GLU A 68 30.44 -6.79 -68.64
CA GLU A 68 30.55 -5.85 -69.82
C GLU A 68 29.38 -5.58 -70.81
N ASP A 69 29.18 -4.39 -71.42
CA ASP A 69 29.76 -3.02 -71.24
C ASP A 69 29.00 -1.92 -72.07
N GLN A 70 29.44 -0.64 -71.99
CA GLN A 70 29.29 0.53 -72.93
C GLN A 70 28.59 1.83 -72.44
N LYS A 71 29.17 2.97 -72.87
CA LYS A 71 28.86 4.41 -72.59
C LYS A 71 29.81 5.27 -73.50
N PRO A 72 29.81 6.62 -73.50
CA PRO A 72 28.79 7.63 -73.17
C PRO A 72 28.51 8.54 -74.41
N PRO A 73 27.78 9.67 -74.30
CA PRO A 73 28.27 10.91 -73.69
C PRO A 73 27.27 11.50 -72.67
N SER A 74 27.59 12.55 -71.90
CA SER A 74 28.88 13.20 -71.60
C SER A 74 29.25 12.97 -70.11
N ALA A 75 28.76 11.87 -69.56
CA ALA A 75 27.92 11.92 -68.36
C ALA A 75 28.63 11.62 -67.03
N ALA A 76 29.81 12.21 -66.79
CA ALA A 76 30.58 11.97 -65.55
C ALA A 76 29.88 12.59 -64.32
N ASN A 77 29.82 13.93 -64.24
CA ASN A 77 29.38 14.65 -63.05
C ASN A 77 27.92 14.41 -62.64
N SER A 78 27.04 14.00 -63.57
CA SER A 78 25.67 13.60 -63.23
C SER A 78 25.65 12.19 -62.64
N LEU A 79 26.22 11.19 -63.33
CA LEU A 79 26.18 9.82 -62.82
C LEU A 79 27.07 9.60 -61.60
N ASP A 80 28.15 10.35 -61.37
CA ASP A 80 28.87 10.27 -60.10
C ASP A 80 28.00 10.76 -58.93
N LYS A 81 27.11 11.74 -59.17
CA LYS A 81 26.12 12.16 -58.18
C LYS A 81 25.00 11.13 -58.05
N ASP A 82 24.38 10.71 -59.15
CA ASP A 82 23.28 9.72 -59.14
C ASP A 82 23.74 8.39 -58.50
N TRP A 83 25.00 7.99 -58.71
CA TRP A 83 25.63 6.81 -58.11
C TRP A 83 25.98 7.02 -56.63
N SER A 84 26.38 8.23 -56.22
CA SER A 84 26.55 8.59 -54.81
C SER A 84 25.20 8.57 -54.07
N ASP A 85 24.14 9.12 -54.68
CA ASP A 85 22.81 9.17 -54.10
C ASP A 85 22.19 7.75 -54.02
N LEU A 86 22.27 6.94 -55.09
CA LEU A 86 21.90 5.52 -55.09
C LEU A 86 22.67 4.70 -54.04
N LYS A 87 23.98 4.95 -53.88
CA LYS A 87 24.78 4.29 -52.85
C LYS A 87 24.35 4.71 -51.44
N ALA A 88 24.04 5.99 -51.24
CA ALA A 88 23.51 6.48 -49.97
C ALA A 88 22.11 5.94 -49.66
N GLU A 89 21.28 5.66 -50.67
CA GLU A 89 20.00 4.96 -50.49
C GLU A 89 20.19 3.48 -50.18
N LEU A 90 21.08 2.77 -50.88
CA LEU A 90 21.43 1.38 -50.57
C LEU A 90 22.01 1.24 -49.16
N GLU A 91 22.81 2.19 -48.69
CA GLU A 91 23.31 2.21 -47.31
C GLU A 91 22.22 2.51 -46.26
N LYS A 92 21.20 3.32 -46.60
CA LYS A 92 19.99 3.52 -45.77
C LYS A 92 19.15 2.25 -45.71
N GLU A 93 18.88 1.59 -46.84
CA GLU A 93 18.14 0.32 -46.87
C GLU A 93 18.88 -0.77 -46.09
N ALA A 94 20.18 -0.93 -46.32
CA ALA A 94 21.02 -1.86 -45.58
C ALA A 94 21.13 -1.53 -44.08
N LYS A 95 20.79 -0.30 -43.65
CA LYS A 95 20.59 0.05 -42.24
C LYS A 95 19.20 -0.34 -41.75
N LEU A 96 18.13 0.07 -42.45
CA LEU A 96 16.75 -0.28 -42.10
C LEU A 96 16.55 -1.80 -42.00
N GLU A 97 17.18 -2.58 -42.88
CA GLU A 97 17.10 -4.04 -42.86
C GLU A 97 17.84 -4.66 -41.66
N ARG A 98 18.87 -3.98 -41.10
CA ARG A 98 19.51 -4.36 -39.83
C ARG A 98 18.63 -3.99 -38.64
N ASP A 99 18.15 -2.75 -38.60
CA ASP A 99 17.31 -2.23 -37.52
C ASP A 99 16.01 -3.07 -37.37
N LEU A 100 15.41 -3.47 -38.51
CA LEU A 100 14.25 -4.37 -38.56
C LEU A 100 14.59 -5.83 -38.19
N LYS A 101 15.81 -6.31 -38.43
CA LYS A 101 16.29 -7.62 -37.92
C LYS A 101 16.56 -7.60 -36.41
N GLU A 102 16.94 -6.46 -35.85
CA GLU A 102 17.12 -6.26 -34.41
C GLU A 102 15.77 -6.18 -33.70
N ALA A 103 14.87 -5.29 -34.14
CA ALA A 103 13.50 -5.17 -33.60
C ALA A 103 12.73 -6.51 -33.61
N LYS A 104 12.87 -7.33 -34.68
CA LYS A 104 12.26 -8.67 -34.73
C LYS A 104 12.84 -9.64 -33.68
N ARG A 105 14.11 -9.50 -33.29
CA ARG A 105 14.70 -10.31 -32.21
C ARG A 105 14.22 -9.84 -30.84
N GLU A 106 14.13 -8.53 -30.63
CA GLU A 106 13.61 -7.96 -29.38
C GLU A 106 12.14 -8.35 -29.17
N ALA A 107 11.30 -8.25 -30.22
CA ALA A 107 9.91 -8.72 -30.17
C ALA A 107 9.80 -10.23 -29.87
N ALA A 108 10.64 -11.07 -30.49
CA ALA A 108 10.64 -12.51 -30.22
C ALA A 108 11.08 -12.85 -28.77
N MET A 109 12.03 -12.08 -28.21
CA MET A 109 12.42 -12.19 -26.81
C MET A 109 11.30 -11.73 -25.86
N ALA A 110 10.64 -10.61 -26.18
CA ALA A 110 9.52 -10.07 -25.41
C ALA A 110 8.34 -11.06 -25.35
N LEU A 111 7.93 -11.62 -26.49
CA LEU A 111 6.90 -12.66 -26.58
C LEU A 111 7.24 -13.89 -25.73
N LYS A 112 8.52 -14.32 -25.73
CA LYS A 112 8.97 -15.43 -24.88
C LYS A 112 8.89 -15.10 -23.39
N THR A 113 9.22 -13.87 -22.97
CA THR A 113 9.05 -13.45 -21.58
C THR A 113 7.59 -13.32 -21.16
N VAL A 114 6.70 -12.85 -22.04
CA VAL A 114 5.25 -12.81 -21.76
C VAL A 114 4.71 -14.22 -21.52
N ALA A 115 5.00 -15.18 -22.41
CA ALA A 115 4.56 -16.57 -22.25
C ALA A 115 5.05 -17.22 -20.94
N GLN A 116 6.26 -16.87 -20.47
CA GLN A 116 6.78 -17.33 -19.18
C GLN A 116 6.06 -16.66 -18.00
N LEU A 117 5.76 -15.35 -18.07
CA LEU A 117 4.99 -14.65 -17.04
C LEU A 117 3.55 -15.17 -16.94
N GLU A 118 2.91 -15.51 -18.06
CA GLU A 118 1.62 -16.20 -18.05
C GLU A 118 1.67 -17.55 -17.34
N GLU A 119 2.73 -18.33 -17.52
CA GLU A 119 2.90 -19.63 -16.86
C GLU A 119 3.07 -19.45 -15.34
N TYR A 120 3.90 -18.50 -14.90
CA TYR A 120 4.01 -18.13 -13.48
C TYR A 120 2.66 -17.63 -12.91
N PHE A 121 1.90 -16.84 -13.66
CA PHE A 121 0.60 -16.33 -13.23
C PHE A 121 -0.43 -17.46 -13.09
N LYS A 122 -0.48 -18.41 -14.04
CA LYS A 122 -1.34 -19.62 -13.98
C LYS A 122 -1.01 -20.49 -12.75
N VAL A 123 0.26 -20.69 -12.43
CA VAL A 123 0.68 -21.43 -11.22
C VAL A 123 0.29 -20.67 -9.94
N THR A 124 0.49 -19.36 -9.91
CA THR A 124 0.14 -18.51 -8.76
C THR A 124 -1.37 -18.47 -8.51
N HIS A 125 -2.17 -18.36 -9.57
CA HIS A 125 -3.65 -18.45 -9.54
C HIS A 125 -4.15 -19.77 -8.93
N GLN A 126 -3.54 -20.89 -9.31
CA GLN A 126 -3.87 -22.21 -8.73
C GLN A 126 -3.45 -22.36 -7.26
N LEU A 127 -2.34 -21.73 -6.85
CA LEU A 127 -1.94 -21.68 -5.44
C LEU A 127 -2.91 -20.83 -4.61
N ILE A 128 -3.30 -19.65 -5.11
CA ILE A 128 -4.29 -18.80 -4.44
C ILE A 128 -5.62 -19.53 -4.27
N LYS A 129 -6.18 -20.14 -5.34
CA LYS A 129 -7.44 -20.93 -5.23
C LYS A 129 -7.39 -22.08 -4.22
N ARG A 130 -6.20 -22.60 -3.87
CA ARG A 130 -6.02 -23.65 -2.85
C ARG A 130 -5.77 -23.13 -1.44
N VAL A 131 -5.15 -21.94 -1.31
CA VAL A 131 -4.78 -21.36 0.00
C VAL A 131 -5.83 -20.35 0.48
N ALA A 132 -6.57 -19.70 -0.41
CA ALA A 132 -7.54 -18.67 -0.04
C ALA A 132 -8.62 -19.16 0.95
N PRO A 133 -9.24 -20.35 0.77
CA PRO A 133 -10.24 -20.85 1.70
C PRO A 133 -9.72 -21.25 3.09
N SER A 134 -8.39 -21.24 3.33
CA SER A 134 -7.77 -21.74 4.57
C SER A 134 -7.12 -20.67 5.45
N ALA A 135 -7.19 -19.39 5.07
CA ALA A 135 -6.67 -18.27 5.88
C ALA A 135 -7.76 -17.26 6.26
N PRO A 136 -7.56 -16.45 7.33
CA PRO A 136 -8.59 -15.53 7.84
C PRO A 136 -9.05 -14.51 6.78
N ALA A 137 -10.37 -14.30 6.71
CA ALA A 137 -11.00 -13.43 5.72
C ALA A 137 -10.51 -11.96 5.78
N GLU A 138 -10.13 -11.49 6.96
CA GLU A 138 -9.52 -10.16 7.19
C GLU A 138 -8.23 -10.00 6.38
N LYS A 139 -7.31 -10.97 6.48
CA LYS A 139 -6.02 -10.94 5.78
C LYS A 139 -6.18 -11.02 4.27
N TRP A 140 -7.20 -11.72 3.78
CA TRP A 140 -7.55 -11.71 2.35
C TRP A 140 -8.17 -10.41 1.90
N SER A 141 -8.95 -9.75 2.75
CA SER A 141 -9.55 -8.44 2.47
C SER A 141 -8.47 -7.36 2.29
N ASP A 142 -7.46 -7.36 3.16
CA ASP A 142 -6.32 -6.44 3.07
C ASP A 142 -5.46 -6.72 1.82
N CYS A 143 -5.11 -7.99 1.56
CA CYS A 143 -4.37 -8.38 0.36
C CYS A 143 -5.11 -8.01 -0.94
N ALA A 144 -6.44 -8.22 -0.99
CA ALA A 144 -7.25 -7.84 -2.15
C ALA A 144 -7.32 -6.31 -2.34
N ALA A 145 -7.39 -5.54 -1.25
CA ALA A 145 -7.34 -4.08 -1.31
C ALA A 145 -5.99 -3.57 -1.85
N GLU A 146 -4.88 -4.09 -1.32
CA GLU A 146 -3.55 -3.75 -1.84
C GLU A 146 -3.41 -4.12 -3.32
N SER A 147 -3.91 -5.28 -3.75
CA SER A 147 -3.88 -5.69 -5.15
C SER A 147 -4.78 -4.84 -6.04
N PHE A 148 -5.98 -4.47 -5.56
CA PHE A 148 -6.91 -3.62 -6.29
C PHE A 148 -6.33 -2.23 -6.57
N GLU A 149 -5.90 -1.51 -5.51
CA GLU A 149 -5.32 -0.17 -5.67
C GLU A 149 -4.06 -0.15 -6.53
N LYS A 150 -3.20 -1.19 -6.44
CA LYS A 150 -1.98 -1.27 -7.25
C LYS A 150 -2.26 -1.58 -8.72
N LEU A 151 -3.17 -2.52 -9.02
CA LEU A 151 -3.37 -3.04 -10.37
C LEU A 151 -4.40 -2.25 -11.19
N LYS A 152 -5.41 -1.62 -10.57
CA LYS A 152 -6.54 -0.96 -11.28
C LYS A 152 -6.12 0.13 -12.29
N SER A 153 -4.93 0.68 -12.15
CA SER A 153 -4.36 1.68 -13.07
C SER A 153 -3.05 1.25 -13.74
N THR A 154 -2.51 0.06 -13.45
CA THR A 154 -1.20 -0.40 -13.97
C THR A 154 -1.27 -1.69 -14.79
N ALA A 155 -2.19 -2.59 -14.46
CA ALA A 155 -2.43 -3.87 -15.14
C ALA A 155 -3.86 -4.38 -14.82
N PRO A 156 -4.92 -3.62 -15.19
CA PRO A 156 -6.30 -3.94 -14.83
C PRO A 156 -6.78 -5.30 -15.38
N GLU A 157 -6.18 -5.79 -16.48
CA GLU A 157 -6.43 -7.12 -17.06
C GLU A 157 -6.06 -8.30 -16.15
N LEU A 158 -5.21 -8.07 -15.14
CA LEU A 158 -4.87 -9.08 -14.13
C LEU A 158 -5.90 -9.17 -13.00
N LEU A 159 -6.71 -8.12 -12.78
CA LEU A 159 -7.66 -8.08 -11.67
C LEU A 159 -8.78 -9.13 -11.77
N PRO A 160 -9.45 -9.36 -12.91
CA PRO A 160 -10.51 -10.38 -12.99
C PRO A 160 -10.03 -11.76 -12.56
N HIS A 161 -8.87 -12.18 -13.07
CA HIS A 161 -8.23 -13.44 -12.72
C HIS A 161 -7.88 -13.53 -11.23
N LEU A 162 -7.27 -12.47 -10.68
CA LEU A 162 -6.89 -12.45 -9.26
C LEU A 162 -8.12 -12.50 -8.34
N PHE A 163 -9.17 -11.74 -8.65
CA PHE A 163 -10.40 -11.70 -7.87
C PHE A 163 -11.20 -13.00 -7.94
N GLU A 164 -11.28 -13.60 -9.13
CA GLU A 164 -11.82 -14.95 -9.35
C GLU A 164 -11.00 -16.03 -8.58
N SER A 165 -9.69 -15.81 -8.36
CA SER A 165 -8.86 -16.70 -7.54
C SER A 165 -9.09 -16.58 -6.03
N MET A 166 -9.47 -15.40 -5.56
CA MET A 166 -9.77 -15.11 -4.14
C MET A 166 -11.24 -15.35 -3.78
N GLY A 167 -12.11 -15.59 -4.77
CA GLY A 167 -13.57 -15.72 -4.56
C GLY A 167 -14.27 -14.39 -4.30
N PHE A 168 -13.72 -13.27 -4.80
CA PHE A 168 -14.28 -11.93 -4.63
C PHE A 168 -14.84 -11.39 -5.95
N ASN A 169 -15.97 -10.70 -5.87
CA ASN A 169 -16.57 -10.03 -7.03
C ASN A 169 -15.81 -8.72 -7.31
N LEU A 170 -15.27 -8.57 -8.51
CA LEU A 170 -14.52 -7.36 -8.89
C LEU A 170 -15.43 -6.14 -9.14
N GLU A 171 -16.69 -6.36 -9.53
CA GLU A 171 -17.64 -5.26 -9.80
C GLU A 171 -18.06 -4.54 -8.52
N GLU A 172 -18.24 -5.27 -7.42
CA GLU A 172 -18.44 -4.70 -6.07
C GLU A 172 -17.30 -3.74 -5.68
N TRP A 173 -16.05 -4.11 -5.98
CA TRP A 173 -14.89 -3.32 -5.60
C TRP A 173 -14.74 -2.05 -6.46
N TYR A 174 -15.01 -2.12 -7.77
CA TYR A 174 -15.13 -0.92 -8.59
C TYR A 174 -16.31 -0.03 -8.18
N SER A 175 -17.43 -0.64 -7.75
CA SER A 175 -18.58 0.10 -7.21
C SER A 175 -18.20 0.87 -5.94
N TRP A 176 -17.54 0.23 -4.97
CA TRP A 176 -17.06 0.90 -3.74
C TRP A 176 -15.93 1.91 -4.01
N ASP A 177 -15.07 1.66 -4.99
CA ASP A 177 -14.03 2.63 -5.39
C ASP A 177 -14.65 3.93 -5.91
N SER A 178 -15.69 3.79 -6.73
CA SER A 178 -16.49 4.89 -7.30
C SER A 178 -17.37 5.60 -6.27
N GLU A 179 -18.13 4.84 -5.46
CA GLU A 179 -19.07 5.31 -4.42
C GLU A 179 -18.42 6.32 -3.46
N TYR A 180 -17.16 6.08 -3.09
CA TYR A 180 -16.41 6.95 -2.17
C TYR A 180 -15.39 7.86 -2.87
N GLY A 181 -14.94 7.51 -4.08
CA GLY A 181 -13.93 8.25 -4.82
C GLY A 181 -12.69 8.57 -3.97
N GLN A 182 -12.36 9.86 -3.86
CA GLN A 182 -11.34 10.38 -2.94
C GLN A 182 -11.93 11.15 -1.73
N ASN A 183 -13.22 10.98 -1.45
CA ASN A 183 -13.91 11.73 -0.40
C ASN A 183 -13.63 11.15 0.98
N SER A 184 -12.55 11.62 1.62
CA SER A 184 -12.13 11.16 2.96
C SER A 184 -13.23 11.23 4.02
N ASP A 185 -14.21 12.13 3.88
CA ASP A 185 -15.28 12.30 4.86
C ASP A 185 -16.32 11.16 4.78
N LEU A 186 -16.70 10.74 3.57
CA LEU A 186 -17.54 9.55 3.38
C LEU A 186 -16.80 8.30 3.84
N ILE A 187 -15.51 8.21 3.51
CA ILE A 187 -14.66 7.05 3.84
C ILE A 187 -14.50 6.91 5.37
N LEU A 188 -14.20 7.99 6.08
CA LEU A 188 -14.17 8.03 7.56
C LEU A 188 -15.54 7.69 8.16
N GLY A 189 -16.64 8.25 7.62
CA GLY A 189 -18.00 7.99 8.10
C GLY A 189 -18.36 6.50 8.09
N ALA A 190 -18.00 5.78 7.02
CA ALA A 190 -18.20 4.33 6.93
C ALA A 190 -17.30 3.56 7.92
N LEU A 191 -16.01 3.91 8.00
CA LEU A 191 -15.04 3.22 8.87
C LEU A 191 -15.30 3.42 10.38
N LEU A 192 -16.06 4.45 10.76
CA LEU A 192 -16.53 4.67 12.12
C LEU A 192 -17.81 3.89 12.47
N CYS A 193 -18.45 3.24 11.49
CA CYS A 193 -19.61 2.36 11.65
C CYS A 193 -19.36 0.96 11.03
N PRO A 194 -18.33 0.21 11.46
CA PRO A 194 -17.90 -1.03 10.82
C PRO A 194 -19.00 -2.10 10.76
N GLU A 195 -19.88 -2.14 11.76
CA GLU A 195 -21.05 -3.05 11.84
C GLU A 195 -22.03 -2.93 10.66
N LYS A 196 -21.97 -1.83 9.88
CA LYS A 196 -22.85 -1.57 8.73
C LYS A 196 -22.25 -1.97 7.38
N HIS A 197 -21.02 -2.51 7.36
CA HIS A 197 -20.24 -2.69 6.14
C HIS A 197 -19.46 -4.01 6.14
N GLU A 198 -19.21 -4.56 4.95
CA GLU A 198 -18.39 -5.76 4.83
C GLU A 198 -16.91 -5.50 5.18
N PRO A 199 -16.19 -6.46 5.80
CA PRO A 199 -14.76 -6.36 6.04
C PRO A 199 -13.95 -6.02 4.78
N LYS A 200 -14.32 -6.59 3.62
CA LYS A 200 -13.73 -6.30 2.30
C LYS A 200 -13.78 -4.80 1.96
N LYS A 201 -14.97 -4.20 2.11
CA LYS A 201 -15.22 -2.77 1.89
C LYS A 201 -14.41 -1.94 2.87
N LEU A 202 -14.37 -2.32 4.15
CA LEU A 202 -13.60 -1.62 5.17
C LEU A 202 -12.08 -1.67 4.91
N SER A 203 -11.51 -2.80 4.47
CA SER A 203 -10.09 -2.89 4.06
C SER A 203 -9.75 -1.96 2.90
N LEU A 204 -10.56 -1.93 1.84
CA LEU A 204 -10.40 -1.01 0.70
C LEU A 204 -10.44 0.46 1.16
N LEU A 205 -11.48 0.81 1.91
CA LEU A 205 -11.70 2.16 2.41
C LEU A 205 -10.56 2.63 3.34
N ARG A 206 -10.05 1.74 4.20
CA ARG A 206 -8.93 2.06 5.09
C ARG A 206 -7.62 2.28 4.33
N LEU A 207 -7.31 1.43 3.35
CA LEU A 207 -6.14 1.59 2.49
C LEU A 207 -6.18 2.95 1.75
N LYS A 208 -7.36 3.36 1.27
CA LYS A 208 -7.56 4.66 0.63
C LYS A 208 -7.35 5.84 1.59
N LEU A 209 -7.76 5.78 2.87
CA LEU A 209 -7.41 6.81 3.86
C LEU A 209 -5.92 6.85 4.20
N ALA A 210 -5.27 5.69 4.30
CA ALA A 210 -3.83 5.62 4.57
C ALA A 210 -3.04 6.31 3.43
N ALA A 211 -3.39 6.05 2.17
CA ALA A 211 -2.81 6.72 1.00
C ALA A 211 -3.03 8.25 0.99
N MET A 212 -4.11 8.75 1.62
CA MET A 212 -4.38 10.18 1.77
C MET A 212 -3.68 10.82 2.99
N ASN A 213 -3.00 10.04 3.84
CA ASN A 213 -2.55 10.43 5.18
C ASN A 213 -3.70 10.91 6.10
N ARG A 214 -4.87 10.26 6.01
CA ARG A 214 -6.10 10.60 6.75
C ARG A 214 -6.73 9.44 7.54
N ASP A 215 -5.98 8.37 7.85
CA ASP A 215 -6.45 7.33 8.79
C ASP A 215 -6.39 7.86 10.23
N TYR A 216 -7.45 8.57 10.63
CA TYR A 216 -7.64 9.06 11.99
C TYR A 216 -8.34 8.03 12.90
N ILE A 217 -8.67 6.83 12.41
CA ILE A 217 -9.61 5.89 13.06
C ILE A 217 -9.09 5.46 14.43
N ALA A 218 -7.80 5.14 14.52
CA ALA A 218 -7.15 4.73 15.77
C ALA A 218 -7.20 5.85 16.83
N ALA A 219 -7.03 7.11 16.41
CA ALA A 219 -7.10 8.25 17.32
C ALA A 219 -8.56 8.57 17.72
N ILE A 220 -9.52 8.56 16.79
CA ILE A 220 -10.94 8.78 17.10
C ILE A 220 -11.46 7.73 18.10
N ASN A 221 -11.06 6.46 17.94
CA ASN A 221 -11.40 5.40 18.87
C ASN A 221 -10.70 5.56 20.23
N ALA A 222 -9.41 5.93 20.27
CA ALA A 222 -8.73 6.21 21.53
C ALA A 222 -9.35 7.39 22.30
N VAL A 223 -9.77 8.45 21.59
CA VAL A 223 -10.50 9.58 22.18
C VAL A 223 -11.86 9.14 22.76
N ARG A 224 -12.58 8.25 22.06
CA ARG A 224 -13.84 7.66 22.54
C ARG A 224 -13.61 6.81 23.80
N ASP A 225 -12.62 5.94 23.77
CA ASP A 225 -12.27 5.09 24.92
C ASP A 225 -11.77 5.90 26.12
N TYR A 226 -11.16 7.08 25.93
CA TYR A 226 -10.79 7.98 27.03
C TYR A 226 -12.00 8.72 27.62
N ARG A 227 -12.92 9.20 26.78
CA ARG A 227 -14.21 9.73 27.22
C ARG A 227 -14.99 8.68 28.03
N ASP A 228 -14.93 7.43 27.61
CA ASP A 228 -15.64 6.31 28.23
C ASP A 228 -14.83 5.62 29.37
N LEU A 229 -13.78 6.29 29.88
CA LEU A 229 -12.89 5.84 30.97
C LEU A 229 -12.23 4.45 30.82
N ARG A 230 -12.10 3.95 29.59
CA ARG A 230 -11.45 2.67 29.25
C ARG A 230 -9.94 2.77 29.07
N ILE A 231 -9.41 3.99 28.89
CA ILE A 231 -7.97 4.26 28.82
C ILE A 231 -7.61 5.51 29.63
N ASP A 232 -6.39 5.52 30.18
CA ASP A 232 -5.81 6.67 30.86
C ASP A 232 -5.26 7.73 29.87
N LEU A 233 -4.91 8.90 30.41
CA LEU A 233 -4.39 10.04 29.64
C LEU A 233 -3.03 9.75 28.96
N ASN A 234 -2.17 8.91 29.53
CA ASN A 234 -0.88 8.56 28.91
C ASN A 234 -1.09 7.64 27.71
N LYS A 235 -2.03 6.69 27.83
CA LYS A 235 -2.47 5.82 26.73
C LYS A 235 -3.19 6.62 25.63
N LEU A 236 -3.98 7.64 25.98
CA LEU A 236 -4.52 8.61 25.01
C LEU A 236 -3.39 9.39 24.30
N LYS A 237 -2.52 10.09 25.04
CA LYS A 237 -1.38 10.86 24.51
C LYS A 237 -0.52 9.99 23.57
N LYS A 238 -0.30 8.71 23.90
CA LYS A 238 0.43 7.74 23.08
C LYS A 238 -0.30 7.32 21.80
N LEU A 239 -1.58 6.95 21.87
CA LEU A 239 -2.35 6.45 20.71
C LEU A 239 -2.72 7.55 19.72
N THR A 240 -2.79 8.80 20.17
CA THR A 240 -3.20 9.96 19.35
C THR A 240 -2.04 10.82 18.85
N SER A 241 -0.80 10.53 19.26
CA SER A 241 0.41 11.34 19.00
C SER A 241 0.62 11.86 17.56
N PRO A 242 0.29 11.15 16.45
CA PRO A 242 0.44 11.72 15.10
C PRO A 242 -0.67 12.70 14.69
N HIS A 243 -1.71 12.89 15.51
CA HIS A 243 -2.91 13.67 15.16
C HIS A 243 -3.36 14.67 16.24
N ILE A 244 -3.05 14.40 17.50
CA ILE A 244 -3.39 15.27 18.64
C ILE A 244 -2.13 15.50 19.48
N ILE A 245 -1.81 16.78 19.71
CA ILE A 245 -0.69 17.23 20.54
C ILE A 245 -1.28 17.93 21.77
N PHE A 246 -0.90 17.45 22.95
CA PHE A 246 -1.27 18.02 24.23
C PHE A 246 -0.12 18.91 24.72
N LEU A 247 -0.42 20.15 25.04
CA LEU A 247 0.54 21.13 25.53
C LEU A 247 0.08 21.57 26.92
N ASP A 248 0.76 21.09 27.93
CA ASP A 248 0.53 21.48 29.31
C ASP A 248 1.23 22.85 29.52
N LEU A 249 0.48 23.94 29.75
CA LEU A 249 0.97 25.33 29.85
C LEU A 249 0.67 25.94 31.23
N ASP A 250 1.36 27.02 31.59
CA ASP A 250 1.11 27.78 32.84
C ASP A 250 -0.33 28.35 32.91
N SER A 251 -0.98 28.53 31.77
CA SER A 251 -2.38 28.96 31.63
C SER A 251 -3.39 27.81 31.57
N GLY A 252 -2.97 26.57 31.87
CA GLY A 252 -3.76 25.36 31.75
C GLY A 252 -3.43 24.52 30.50
N LEU A 253 -4.12 23.38 30.36
CA LEU A 253 -3.97 22.50 29.20
C LEU A 253 -4.43 23.19 27.91
N ARG A 254 -3.66 23.02 26.83
CA ARG A 254 -4.05 23.38 25.46
C ARG A 254 -3.87 22.20 24.52
N ILE A 255 -4.90 21.91 23.72
CA ILE A 255 -4.86 20.83 22.73
C ILE A 255 -4.73 21.38 21.31
N LYS A 256 -3.91 20.73 20.48
CA LYS A 256 -3.87 20.91 19.02
C LYS A 256 -4.31 19.61 18.36
N ASN A 257 -5.40 19.66 17.60
CA ASN A 257 -6.01 18.49 16.96
C ASN A 257 -6.13 18.75 15.44
N VAL A 258 -5.75 17.77 14.61
CA VAL A 258 -5.90 17.84 13.13
C VAL A 258 -7.06 16.98 12.60
N ILE A 259 -7.72 16.20 13.47
CA ILE A 259 -8.88 15.38 13.12
C ILE A 259 -10.08 16.31 12.85
N PRO A 260 -10.81 16.16 11.73
CA PRO A 260 -11.96 17.00 11.44
C PRO A 260 -13.03 16.87 12.53
N GLU A 261 -13.43 18.00 13.11
CA GLU A 261 -14.30 18.11 14.28
C GLU A 261 -15.59 17.27 14.21
N LYS A 262 -16.19 17.17 13.02
CA LYS A 262 -17.39 16.35 12.76
C LYS A 262 -17.24 14.84 13.01
N PHE A 263 -16.01 14.34 13.12
CA PHE A 263 -15.69 12.95 13.46
C PHE A 263 -15.16 12.77 14.88
N MET A 264 -14.97 13.86 15.63
CA MET A 264 -14.60 13.76 17.04
C MET A 264 -15.77 13.18 17.84
N PRO A 265 -15.52 12.28 18.80
CA PRO A 265 -16.54 11.84 19.75
C PRO A 265 -17.10 13.05 20.50
N ARG A 266 -18.41 13.11 20.69
CA ARG A 266 -19.04 14.15 21.52
C ARG A 266 -19.04 13.76 22.99
N LEU A 267 -19.00 14.75 23.89
CA LEU A 267 -19.40 14.53 25.28
C LEU A 267 -20.93 14.50 25.35
N THR A 268 -21.48 13.39 25.84
CA THR A 268 -22.91 13.20 26.10
C THR A 268 -23.21 13.26 27.60
N GLU A 269 -24.46 13.53 28.00
CA GLU A 269 -24.85 13.63 29.41
C GLU A 269 -24.58 12.31 30.16
N ALA A 270 -24.85 11.17 29.50
CA ALA A 270 -24.54 9.85 30.04
C ALA A 270 -23.03 9.69 30.32
N ALA A 271 -22.16 10.01 29.36
CA ALA A 271 -20.71 9.90 29.56
C ALA A 271 -20.19 10.84 30.66
N LEU A 272 -20.76 12.05 30.79
CA LEU A 272 -20.45 12.96 31.89
C LEU A 272 -20.91 12.38 33.25
N ARG A 273 -22.13 11.86 33.34
CA ARG A 273 -22.67 11.23 34.56
C ARG A 273 -21.84 10.02 34.98
N ASP A 274 -21.54 9.12 34.04
CA ASP A 274 -20.83 7.87 34.30
C ASP A 274 -19.38 8.15 34.75
N ALA A 275 -18.71 9.13 34.15
CA ALA A 275 -17.40 9.60 34.59
C ALA A 275 -17.46 10.26 35.98
N SER A 276 -18.44 11.14 36.23
CA SER A 276 -18.63 11.79 37.53
C SER A 276 -18.93 10.83 38.67
N ALA A 277 -19.62 9.72 38.40
CA ALA A 277 -19.86 8.65 39.37
C ALA A 277 -18.61 7.79 39.59
N THR A 278 -17.91 7.43 38.53
CA THR A 278 -16.69 6.61 38.59
C THR A 278 -15.56 7.33 39.33
N MET A 279 -15.40 8.63 39.09
CA MET A 279 -14.36 9.47 39.68
C MET A 279 -14.85 10.26 40.92
N GLN A 280 -15.95 9.85 41.56
CA GLN A 280 -16.52 10.56 42.72
C GLN A 280 -15.51 10.75 43.87
N ASN A 281 -14.58 9.81 44.04
CA ASN A 281 -13.60 9.79 45.13
C ASN A 281 -12.19 10.30 44.74
N ASP A 282 -11.96 10.69 43.48
CA ASP A 282 -10.72 11.39 43.09
C ASP A 282 -11.05 12.70 42.32
N PRO A 283 -11.24 13.81 43.05
CA PRO A 283 -11.41 15.14 42.45
C PRO A 283 -10.26 15.56 41.52
N SER A 284 -9.06 15.03 41.73
CA SER A 284 -7.83 15.43 41.02
C SER A 284 -7.67 14.73 39.67
N GLU A 285 -8.11 13.47 39.57
CA GLU A 285 -8.25 12.79 38.29
C GLU A 285 -9.47 13.32 37.51
N LYS A 286 -10.59 13.53 38.22
CA LYS A 286 -11.82 14.08 37.65
C LYS A 286 -11.63 15.45 37.00
N LEU A 287 -10.91 16.37 37.64
CA LEU A 287 -10.61 17.68 37.04
C LEU A 287 -9.75 17.58 35.78
N LYS A 288 -8.70 16.74 35.79
CA LYS A 288 -7.86 16.50 34.60
C LYS A 288 -8.68 15.90 33.46
N TRP A 289 -9.58 14.97 33.74
CA TRP A 289 -10.49 14.41 32.73
C TRP A 289 -11.44 15.49 32.17
N LEU A 290 -12.06 16.30 33.03
CA LEU A 290 -12.94 17.40 32.61
C LEU A 290 -12.19 18.46 31.76
N GLU A 291 -10.96 18.82 32.12
CA GLU A 291 -10.09 19.71 31.34
C GLU A 291 -9.76 19.13 29.96
N VAL A 292 -9.27 17.88 29.91
CA VAL A 292 -8.93 17.19 28.65
C VAL A 292 -10.17 17.08 27.76
N VAL A 293 -11.31 16.65 28.32
CA VAL A 293 -12.55 16.48 27.55
C VAL A 293 -13.08 17.82 27.03
N ARG A 294 -13.00 18.90 27.81
CA ARG A 294 -13.41 20.25 27.41
C ARG A 294 -12.58 20.83 26.27
N GLU A 295 -11.26 20.61 26.28
CA GLU A 295 -10.37 21.07 25.21
C GLU A 295 -10.36 20.15 23.97
N LEU A 296 -10.80 18.89 24.11
CA LEU A 296 -10.70 17.87 23.05
C LEU A 296 -12.02 17.59 22.32
N LEU A 297 -13.16 17.64 23.02
CA LEU A 297 -14.48 17.26 22.50
C LEU A 297 -15.40 18.48 22.44
N LYS A 298 -16.30 18.50 21.45
CA LYS A 298 -17.54 19.28 21.59
C LYS A 298 -18.53 18.53 22.46
N ALA A 299 -19.14 19.23 23.39
CA ALA A 299 -20.31 18.74 24.09
C ALA A 299 -21.56 18.85 23.19
N ASP A 300 -22.60 18.07 23.47
CA ASP A 300 -23.93 18.34 22.90
C ASP A 300 -24.61 19.53 23.59
N SER A 301 -25.56 20.15 22.89
CA SER A 301 -26.20 21.41 23.29
C SER A 301 -26.69 21.41 24.74
N GLY A 302 -26.12 22.28 25.58
CA GLY A 302 -26.46 22.45 26.99
C GLY A 302 -25.55 21.70 27.97
N ILE A 303 -24.76 20.73 27.50
CA ILE A 303 -23.82 19.98 28.35
C ILE A 303 -22.61 20.85 28.74
N ASP A 304 -22.26 21.86 27.95
CA ASP A 304 -21.20 22.83 28.32
C ASP A 304 -21.45 23.47 29.70
N LEU A 305 -22.72 23.76 30.03
CA LEU A 305 -23.12 24.29 31.34
C LEU A 305 -22.90 23.25 32.45
N LEU A 306 -23.32 22.00 32.21
CA LEU A 306 -23.14 20.90 33.16
C LEU A 306 -21.66 20.62 33.44
N LEU A 307 -20.82 20.63 32.40
CA LEU A 307 -19.38 20.46 32.55
C LEU A 307 -18.73 21.62 33.33
N LEU A 308 -19.16 22.86 33.11
CA LEU A 308 -18.70 24.02 33.90
C LEU A 308 -19.14 23.94 35.37
N MET A 309 -20.37 23.50 35.63
CA MET A 309 -20.87 23.26 36.98
C MET A 309 -20.07 22.14 37.67
N GLU A 310 -19.77 21.05 36.96
CA GLU A 310 -19.04 19.91 37.50
C GLU A 310 -17.56 20.23 37.76
N GLN A 311 -16.91 21.00 36.87
CA GLN A 311 -15.58 21.57 37.14
C GLN A 311 -15.59 22.44 38.40
N SER A 312 -16.58 23.31 38.55
CA SER A 312 -16.71 24.21 39.71
C SER A 312 -16.94 23.45 41.02
N ALA A 313 -17.80 22.43 41.00
CA ALA A 313 -18.08 21.58 42.16
C ALA A 313 -16.86 20.73 42.56
N THR A 314 -16.12 20.20 41.59
CA THR A 314 -14.94 19.37 41.85
C THR A 314 -13.75 20.21 42.34
N LEU A 315 -13.59 21.45 41.85
CA LEU A 315 -12.66 22.43 42.42
C LEU A 315 -12.99 22.75 43.89
N ALA A 316 -14.27 22.98 44.21
CA ALA A 316 -14.71 23.25 45.58
C ALA A 316 -14.40 22.06 46.53
N GLN A 317 -14.48 20.82 46.04
CA GLN A 317 -14.08 19.64 46.80
C GLN A 317 -12.58 19.58 47.08
N GLN A 318 -11.71 19.98 46.13
CA GLN A 318 -10.26 20.09 46.37
C GLN A 318 -9.90 21.21 47.35
N THR A 319 -10.62 22.34 47.32
CA THR A 319 -10.31 23.51 48.17
C THR A 319 -10.94 23.46 49.56
N SER A 320 -11.76 22.44 49.85
CA SER A 320 -12.41 22.24 51.16
C SER A 320 -11.40 21.73 52.21
N PRO A 321 -11.03 22.53 53.23
CA PRO A 321 -10.13 22.06 54.28
C PRO A 321 -10.86 21.09 55.21
N VAL A 322 -10.32 19.87 55.38
CA VAL A 322 -10.84 18.89 56.35
C VAL A 322 -10.24 19.14 57.74
N GLU A 323 -10.41 20.36 58.25
CA GLU A 323 -9.92 20.80 59.57
C GLU A 323 -10.94 21.70 60.31
N ILE A 324 -12.11 21.15 60.64
CA ILE A 324 -12.94 21.64 61.75
C ILE A 324 -13.54 20.44 62.51
N LEU A 325 -12.75 19.77 63.36
CA LEU A 325 -13.26 18.89 64.44
C LEU A 325 -12.13 18.34 65.36
N ASP A 326 -11.55 19.17 66.23
CA ASP A 326 -11.47 18.89 67.70
C ASP A 326 -10.80 20.05 68.48
N ASP A 327 -11.35 21.27 68.40
CA ASP A 327 -10.89 22.35 69.27
C ASP A 327 -11.68 22.40 70.60
N ASN A 328 -11.10 21.72 71.59
CA ASN A 328 -11.31 21.91 73.02
C ASN A 328 -12.75 21.79 73.61
N LYS A 329 -13.13 20.53 73.86
CA LYS A 329 -13.85 20.15 75.11
C LYS A 329 -12.99 20.42 76.36
N ARG A 330 -12.63 21.69 76.65
CA ARG A 330 -11.80 22.08 77.81
C ARG A 330 -12.23 23.40 78.49
N LEU A 331 -13.53 23.57 78.72
CA LEU A 331 -14.04 24.50 79.75
C LEU A 331 -15.15 23.83 80.58
N ARG A 332 -14.72 23.11 81.62
CA ARG A 332 -15.48 22.71 82.82
C ARG A 332 -14.50 22.60 83.98
#